data_AF-K7A8N2-F1
#
_entry.id   AF-K7A8N2-F1
#
_cell.length_a   1.000
_cell.length_b   1.000
_cell.length_c   1.000
_cell.angle_alpha   90.00
_cell.angle_beta   90.00
_cell.angle_gamma   90.00
#
_symmetry.space_group_name_H-M   'P 1'
#
loop_
_entity.id
_entity.type
_entity.pdbx_description
1 polymer ?
#
loop_
_entity_poly.entity_id
_entity_poly.type
_entity_poly.pdbx_seq_one_letter_code
_entity_poly.pdbx_strand_id
1 'polypeptide(L)'
;MAGNAQANYIDKGTEAHLVKICEAIKNNNTLKVHRAIKNSGIRARIISEGLVCNGYDPVTFAIVNKAQSTAKFMARKSGVDYEALLARL
;
A
#
# COMPACT_ATOMS: atom_id res chain seq x y z
N MET A 1 -22.99 5.27 17.12
CA MET A 1 -23.14 3.96 16.45
C MET A 1 -21.76 3.35 16.32
N ALA A 2 -21.40 2.42 17.21
CA ALA A 2 -20.12 1.70 17.13
C ALA A 2 -20.36 0.47 16.24
N GLY A 3 -19.84 0.51 15.00
CA GLY A 3 -19.84 -0.66 14.13
C GLY A 3 -18.92 -1.72 14.71
N ASN A 4 -19.45 -2.90 15.03
CA ASN A 4 -18.66 -4.07 15.36
C ASN A 4 -17.89 -4.49 14.10
N ALA A 5 -16.69 -3.93 13.90
CA ALA A 5 -15.76 -4.43 12.92
C ALA A 5 -15.36 -5.85 13.35
N GLN A 6 -16.04 -6.85 12.81
CA GLN A 6 -15.59 -8.23 12.90
C GLN A 6 -14.32 -8.33 12.06
N ALA A 7 -13.17 -8.13 12.69
CA ALA A 7 -11.88 -8.41 12.08
C ALA A 7 -11.84 -9.92 11.84
N ASN A 8 -12.12 -10.34 10.61
CA ASN A 8 -11.84 -11.71 10.19
C ASN A 8 -10.39 -12.01 10.55
N TYR A 9 -10.17 -13.13 11.24
CA TYR A 9 -8.83 -13.53 11.64
C TYR A 9 -7.94 -13.65 10.39
N ILE A 10 -6.98 -12.72 10.26
CA ILE A 10 -5.97 -12.78 9.22
C ILE A 10 -4.90 -13.74 9.71
N ASP A 11 -4.50 -14.68 8.86
CA ASP A 11 -3.34 -15.51 9.14
C ASP A 11 -2.10 -14.63 9.41
N LYS A 12 -1.34 -14.95 10.45
CA LYS A 12 -0.13 -14.21 10.86
C LYS A 12 0.89 -14.09 9.73
N GLY A 13 1.00 -15.10 8.86
CA GLY A 13 1.88 -15.04 7.69
C GLY A 13 1.46 -13.94 6.71
N THR A 14 0.18 -13.92 6.37
CA THR A 14 -0.43 -12.88 5.53
C THR A 14 -0.26 -11.49 6.13
N GLU A 15 -0.54 -11.32 7.42
CA GLU A 15 -0.36 -10.04 8.12
C GLU A 15 1.11 -9.56 8.05
N ALA A 16 2.07 -10.44 8.32
CA ALA A 16 3.50 -10.11 8.24
C ALA A 16 3.92 -9.68 6.82
N HIS A 17 3.33 -10.27 5.78
CA HIS A 17 3.57 -9.84 4.41
C HIS A 17 3.00 -8.44 4.13
N LEU A 18 1.78 -8.14 4.58
CA LEU A 18 1.16 -6.83 4.41
C LEU A 18 1.97 -5.72 5.12
N VAL A 19 2.47 -5.99 6.33
CA VAL A 19 3.36 -5.08 7.05
C VAL A 19 4.65 -4.82 6.26
N LYS A 20 5.31 -5.87 5.75
CA LYS A 20 6.52 -5.74 4.91
C LYS A 20 6.27 -4.94 3.65
N ILE A 21 5.08 -5.04 3.07
CA ILE A 21 4.69 -4.22 1.91
C ILE A 21 4.60 -2.75 2.33
N CYS A 22 3.94 -2.41 3.45
CA CYS A 22 3.92 -1.05 3.98
C CYS A 22 5.33 -0.50 4.25
N GLU A 23 6.22 -1.30 4.86
CA GLU A 23 7.61 -0.92 5.07
C GLU A 23 8.36 -0.66 3.76
N ALA A 24 8.14 -1.50 2.74
CA ALA A 24 8.71 -1.29 1.42
C ALA A 24 8.16 -0.02 0.76
N ILE A 25 6.88 0.30 0.98
CA ILE A 25 6.22 1.44 0.35
C ILE A 25 6.92 2.76 0.71
N LYS A 26 7.21 2.98 1.99
CA LYS A 26 7.86 4.21 2.46
C LYS A 26 9.35 4.37 2.07
N ASN A 27 9.98 3.35 1.47
CA ASN A 27 11.42 3.34 1.21
C ASN A 27 11.86 4.00 -0.12
N ASN A 28 10.93 4.56 -0.90
CA ASN A 28 11.19 5.15 -2.23
C ASN A 28 11.92 4.22 -3.23
N ASN A 29 11.80 2.89 -3.05
CA ASN A 29 12.47 1.88 -3.85
C ASN A 29 11.45 0.90 -4.44
N THR A 30 11.16 1.05 -5.73
CA THR A 30 10.13 0.27 -6.44
C THR A 30 10.47 -1.23 -6.52
N LEU A 31 11.76 -1.59 -6.56
CA LEU A 31 12.19 -3.00 -6.55
C LEU A 31 11.89 -3.66 -5.21
N LYS A 32 12.06 -2.95 -4.09
CA LYS A 32 11.69 -3.47 -2.76
C LYS A 32 10.19 -3.72 -2.67
N VAL A 33 9.38 -2.77 -3.15
CA VAL A 33 7.91 -2.92 -3.18
C VAL A 33 7.50 -4.09 -4.05
N HIS A 34 8.03 -4.18 -5.27
CA HIS A 34 7.73 -5.28 -6.19
C HIS A 34 8.10 -6.65 -5.59
N ARG A 35 9.26 -6.76 -4.94
CA ARG A 35 9.69 -7.99 -4.25
C ARG A 35 8.77 -8.33 -3.06
N ALA A 36 8.41 -7.34 -2.22
CA ALA A 36 7.51 -7.56 -1.09
C ALA A 36 6.14 -8.05 -1.55
N ILE A 37 5.58 -7.42 -2.58
CA ILE A 37 4.31 -7.84 -3.21
C ILE A 37 4.43 -9.27 -3.75
N LYS A 38 5.47 -9.56 -4.54
CA LYS A 38 5.66 -10.91 -5.12
C LYS A 38 5.79 -11.98 -4.04
N ASN A 39 6.54 -11.71 -2.98
CA ASN A 39 6.75 -12.66 -1.88
C ASN A 39 5.49 -12.88 -1.04
N SER A 40 4.53 -11.95 -1.07
CA SER A 40 3.23 -12.13 -0.39
C SER A 40 2.28 -13.08 -1.13
N GLY A 41 2.50 -13.32 -2.43
CA GLY A 41 1.54 -14.01 -3.30
C GLY A 41 0.27 -13.21 -3.62
N ILE A 42 0.09 -12.02 -3.04
CA ILE A 42 -1.08 -11.17 -3.25
C ILE A 42 -0.88 -10.33 -4.52
N ARG A 43 -1.95 -10.19 -5.31
CA ARG A 43 -1.92 -9.38 -6.53
C ARG A 43 -1.69 -7.91 -6.18
N ALA A 44 -0.78 -7.25 -6.91
CA ALA A 44 -0.44 -5.84 -6.71
C ALA A 44 -1.67 -4.90 -6.72
N ARG A 45 -2.68 -5.22 -7.55
CA ARG A 45 -3.94 -4.46 -7.64
C ARG A 45 -4.73 -4.50 -6.33
N ILE A 46 -4.87 -5.68 -5.72
CA ILE A 46 -5.57 -5.86 -4.44
C ILE A 46 -4.87 -5.06 -3.33
N ILE A 47 -3.53 -5.08 -3.31
CA ILE A 47 -2.76 -4.27 -2.38
C ILE A 47 -3.01 -2.79 -2.62
N SER A 48 -2.92 -2.32 -3.86
CA SER A 48 -3.08 -0.90 -4.18
C SER A 48 -4.48 -0.35 -3.91
N GLU A 49 -5.51 -1.20 -3.94
CA GLU A 49 -6.91 -0.80 -3.73
C GLU A 49 -7.39 -1.04 -2.28
N GLY A 50 -6.82 -2.01 -1.56
CA GLY A 50 -7.34 -2.46 -0.27
C GLY A 50 -6.38 -2.41 0.92
N LEU A 51 -5.07 -2.30 0.72
CA LEU A 51 -4.13 -2.19 1.84
C LEU A 51 -4.14 -0.78 2.43
N VAL A 52 -4.23 -0.67 3.75
CA VAL A 52 -4.06 0.58 4.47
C VAL A 52 -2.82 0.51 5.34
N CYS A 53 -1.90 1.46 5.16
CA CYS A 53 -0.66 1.58 5.92
C CYS A 53 -0.78 2.78 6.87
N ASN A 54 -0.87 2.53 8.18
CA ASN A 54 -1.04 3.57 9.22
C ASN A 54 -2.16 4.57 8.91
N GLY A 55 -3.31 4.09 8.43
CA GLY A 55 -4.47 4.92 8.10
C GLY A 55 -4.48 5.53 6.69
N TYR A 56 -3.41 5.37 5.90
CA TYR A 56 -3.32 5.88 4.54
C TYR A 56 -3.36 4.75 3.50
N ASP A 57 -3.95 5.01 2.33
CA ASP A 57 -3.78 4.12 1.17
C ASP A 57 -2.30 4.09 0.72
N PRO A 58 -1.88 3.10 -0.09
CA PRO A 58 -0.47 2.91 -0.42
C PRO A 58 0.16 4.08 -1.19
N VAL A 59 -0.62 4.83 -1.97
CA VAL A 59 -0.12 5.98 -2.75
C VAL A 59 0.10 7.15 -1.80
N THR A 60 -0.90 7.51 -1.00
CA THR A 60 -0.79 8.59 0.00
C THR A 60 0.28 8.29 1.03
N PHE A 61 0.34 7.04 1.52
CA PHE A 61 1.36 6.60 2.46
C PHE A 61 2.79 6.80 1.91
N ALA A 62 3.01 6.51 0.63
CA ALA A 62 4.28 6.78 -0.01
C ALA A 62 4.58 8.29 -0.09
N ILE A 63 3.60 9.11 -0.46
CA ILE A 63 3.78 10.57 -0.59
C ILE A 63 4.16 11.20 0.76
N VAL A 64 3.42 10.92 1.84
CA VAL A 64 3.70 11.49 3.17
C VAL A 64 5.03 11.02 3.75
N ASN A 65 5.56 9.89 3.25
CA ASN A 65 6.91 9.40 3.58
C ASN A 65 7.99 9.81 2.57
N LYS A 66 7.73 10.79 1.68
CA LYS A 66 8.68 11.29 0.67
C LYS A 66 9.20 10.18 -0.27
N ALA A 67 8.33 9.23 -0.63
CA ALA A 67 8.63 8.09 -1.48
C ALA A 67 7.96 8.18 -2.86
N GLN A 68 8.23 9.26 -3.61
CA GLN A 68 7.53 9.60 -4.87
C GLN A 68 7.64 8.52 -5.95
N SER A 69 8.79 7.85 -6.08
CA SER A 69 8.96 6.76 -7.05
C SER A 69 8.04 5.59 -6.72
N THR A 70 7.89 5.27 -5.44
CA THR A 70 6.95 4.26 -4.99
C THR A 70 5.51 4.71 -5.16
N ALA A 71 5.19 5.96 -4.84
CA ALA A 71 3.85 6.50 -4.99
C ALA A 71 3.36 6.39 -6.44
N LYS A 72 4.20 6.81 -7.40
CA LYS A 72 3.93 6.65 -8.84
C LYS A 72 3.78 5.20 -9.24
N PHE A 73 4.61 4.30 -8.69
CA PHE A 73 4.49 2.86 -8.94
C PHE A 73 3.15 2.29 -8.46
N MET A 74 2.72 2.65 -7.25
CA MET A 74 1.46 2.18 -6.67
C MET A 74 0.24 2.77 -7.40
N ALA A 75 0.27 4.05 -7.77
CA ALA A 75 -0.80 4.70 -8.54
C ALA A 75 -1.06 4.00 -9.89
N ARG A 76 0.01 3.59 -10.59
CA ARG A 76 -0.09 2.78 -11.82
C ARG A 76 -0.72 1.41 -11.60
N LYS A 77 -0.74 0.88 -10.38
CA LYS A 77 -1.33 -0.43 -10.05
C LYS A 77 -2.80 -0.33 -9.63
N SER A 78 -3.21 0.78 -9.03
CA SER A 78 -4.62 1.06 -8.67
C SER A 78 -5.41 1.79 -9.76
N GLY A 79 -4.74 2.36 -10.77
CA GLY A 79 -5.40 3.21 -11.76
C GLY A 79 -5.77 4.60 -11.24
N VAL A 80 -5.22 4.99 -10.08
CA VAL A 80 -5.37 6.34 -9.51
C VAL A 80 -4.54 7.33 -10.33
N ASP A 81 -5.12 8.49 -10.64
CA ASP A 81 -4.39 9.61 -11.21
C ASP A 81 -3.50 10.25 -10.14
N TYR A 82 -2.20 10.01 -10.26
CA TYR A 82 -1.19 10.47 -9.32
C TYR A 82 -1.08 12.01 -9.26
N GLU A 83 -1.20 12.70 -10.39
CA GLU A 83 -1.05 14.16 -10.43
C GLU A 83 -2.30 14.84 -9.87
N ALA A 84 -3.48 14.32 -10.18
CA ALA A 84 -4.73 14.79 -9.57
C ALA A 84 -4.77 14.54 -8.06
N LEU A 85 -4.18 13.45 -7.58
CA LEU A 85 -4.04 13.17 -6.14
C LEU A 85 -3.10 14.17 -5.47
N LEU A 86 -1.93 14.43 -6.05
CA LEU A 86 -0.96 15.39 -5.51
C LEU A 86 -1.55 16.80 -5.38
N ALA A 87 -2.39 17.23 -6.33
CA ALA A 87 -3.02 18.54 -6.29
C ALA A 87 -4.03 18.72 -5.14
N ARG A 88 -4.42 17.64 -4.44
CA ARG A 88 -5.42 17.64 -3.36
C ARG A 88 -4.82 17.49 -1.96
N LEU A 89 -3.51 17.27 -1.86
CA LEU A 89 -2.76 17.12 -0.60
C LEU A 89 -2.19 18.47 -0.16
#